data_AF-A0A0P7GKK5-F1
#
_entry.id   AF-A0A0P7GKK5-F1
#
_cell.length_a   1.000
_cell.length_b   1.000
_cell.length_c   1.000
_cell.angle_alpha   90.00
_cell.angle_beta   90.00
_cell.angle_gamma   90.00
#
_symmetry.space_group_name_H-M   'P 1'
#
loop_
_entity.id
_entity.type
_entity.pdbx_description
1 polymer ?
#
loop_
_entity_poly.entity_id
_entity_poly.type
_entity_poly.pdbx_seq_one_letter_code
_entity_poly.pdbx_strand_id
1 'polypeptide(L)'
;MEHKGVEYLSPDDALVARLRRRLLAGEDGLVGLKLLPFVDHPGITFVYRVGFEDGTGETIQEELVPVFVDLGSQSPRRPIGEQVLAADTVRAKPDSETVRELVESRKALEEAAEAYVANVLSTTKAEITADREAEVEQERENLKAYAQAERERIEAFISEYQQQAAAGQDMEVSIRGQRRRLEELEERVEERKAELERRRQVISLTPEVEGYCLTVHSVSLSSEVDLSWPAILPPHRCDNFRQLSQALAQHIQRV
;
A
#
# COMPACT_ATOMS: atom_id res chain seq x y z
N MET A 1 28.14 -19.49 8.48
CA MET A 1 29.08 -18.36 8.48
C MET A 1 28.27 -17.12 8.75
N GLU A 2 28.46 -16.44 9.88
CA GLU A 2 27.86 -15.12 10.13
C GLU A 2 28.66 -14.07 9.35
N HIS A 3 28.03 -13.42 8.39
CA HIS A 3 28.63 -12.31 7.66
C HIS A 3 28.64 -11.06 8.55
N LYS A 4 29.64 -10.95 9.44
CA LYS A 4 29.86 -9.72 10.22
C LYS A 4 30.16 -8.56 9.27
N GLY A 5 29.28 -7.56 9.26
CA GLY A 5 29.43 -6.32 8.47
C GLY A 5 28.46 -6.16 7.29
N VAL A 6 27.53 -7.09 7.07
CA VAL A 6 26.45 -6.95 6.07
C VAL A 6 25.13 -6.93 6.80
N GLU A 7 24.41 -5.80 6.72
CA GLU A 7 23.05 -5.67 7.26
C GLU A 7 22.07 -6.20 6.22
N TYR A 8 21.25 -7.18 6.61
CA TYR A 8 20.21 -7.73 5.74
C TYR A 8 18.99 -6.81 5.80
N LEU A 9 18.75 -6.08 4.72
CA LEU A 9 17.57 -5.24 4.58
C LEU A 9 16.41 -6.09 4.08
N SER A 10 15.38 -6.25 4.90
CA SER A 10 14.07 -6.69 4.44
C SER A 10 13.27 -5.49 3.88
N PRO A 11 12.24 -5.72 3.07
CA PRO A 11 11.31 -4.65 2.67
C PRO A 11 10.71 -3.89 3.86
N ASP A 12 10.57 -4.56 5.00
CA ASP A 12 10.00 -4.02 6.25
C ASP A 12 11.06 -3.38 7.17
N ASP A 13 12.32 -3.33 6.73
CA ASP A 13 13.37 -2.68 7.50
C ASP A 13 13.06 -1.19 7.72
N ALA A 14 13.33 -0.70 8.93
CA ALA A 14 13.04 0.68 9.32
C ALA A 14 13.75 1.72 8.42
N LEU A 15 14.90 1.37 7.82
CA LEU A 15 15.59 2.22 6.85
C LEU A 15 14.82 2.27 5.53
N VAL A 16 14.36 1.12 5.02
CA VAL A 16 13.57 1.03 3.78
C VAL A 16 12.25 1.79 3.95
N ALA A 17 11.54 1.58 5.05
CA ALA A 17 10.30 2.29 5.37
C ALA A 17 10.49 3.82 5.48
N ARG A 18 11.65 4.27 5.97
CA ARG A 18 11.99 5.70 6.06
C ARG A 18 12.33 6.29 4.70
N LEU A 19 13.06 5.55 3.87
CA LEU A 19 13.36 5.96 2.50
C LEU A 19 12.08 6.08 1.67
N ARG A 20 11.18 5.08 1.75
CA ARG A 20 9.87 5.09 1.09
C ARG A 20 9.08 6.34 1.47
N ARG A 21 8.90 6.60 2.78
CA ARG A 21 8.20 7.80 3.27
C ARG A 21 8.84 9.09 2.77
N ARG A 22 10.17 9.15 2.70
CA ARG A 22 10.87 10.34 2.20
C ARG A 22 10.66 10.56 0.70
N LEU A 23 10.64 9.48 -0.10
CA LEU A 23 10.37 9.56 -1.53
C LEU A 23 8.93 10.02 -1.80
N LEU A 24 7.96 9.44 -1.10
CA LEU A 24 6.55 9.79 -1.24
C LEU A 24 6.21 11.20 -0.70
N ALA A 25 7.00 11.73 0.24
CA ALA A 25 6.82 13.09 0.73
C ALA A 25 7.37 14.19 -0.22
N GLY A 26 8.12 13.81 -1.26
CA GLY A 26 8.68 14.74 -2.24
C GLY A 26 7.70 15.04 -3.38
N GLU A 27 7.95 16.13 -4.11
CA GLU A 27 7.20 16.45 -5.34
C GLU A 27 7.86 15.89 -6.61
N ASP A 28 8.99 15.19 -6.47
CA ASP A 28 9.73 14.62 -7.58
C ASP A 28 8.98 13.42 -8.17
N GLY A 29 8.65 13.50 -9.46
CA GLY A 29 7.97 12.40 -10.17
C GLY A 29 6.44 12.42 -10.11
N LEU A 30 5.82 13.47 -9.55
CA LEU A 30 4.36 13.63 -9.51
C LEU A 30 3.73 13.67 -10.92
N VAL A 31 4.47 14.16 -11.91
CA VAL A 31 4.00 14.28 -13.29
C VAL A 31 5.02 13.70 -14.26
N GLY A 32 4.58 12.74 -15.07
CA GLY A 32 5.36 12.12 -16.13
C GLY A 32 4.78 12.38 -17.52
N LEU A 33 5.63 12.27 -18.55
CA LEU A 33 5.22 12.17 -19.94
C LEU A 33 5.97 10.99 -20.57
N LYS A 34 5.24 10.03 -21.15
CA LYS A 34 5.82 8.90 -21.88
C LYS A 34 5.24 8.81 -23.29
N LEU A 35 6.14 8.58 -24.25
CA LEU A 35 5.80 8.22 -25.62
C LEU A 35 5.89 6.70 -25.74
N LEU A 36 4.74 6.05 -25.83
CA LEU A 36 4.64 4.58 -25.75
C LEU A 36 3.96 4.05 -27.02
N PRO A 37 4.64 3.23 -27.83
CA PRO A 37 4.12 2.77 -29.12
C PRO A 37 3.00 1.73 -29.00
N PHE A 38 2.83 1.13 -27.81
CA PHE A 38 1.77 0.14 -27.56
C PHE A 38 0.45 0.77 -27.10
N VAL A 39 0.40 2.10 -26.93
CA VAL A 39 -0.79 2.83 -26.50
C VAL A 39 -1.43 3.45 -27.74
N ASP A 40 -2.51 2.83 -28.23
CA ASP A 40 -3.17 3.26 -29.46
C ASP A 40 -3.84 4.64 -29.35
N HIS A 41 -4.39 4.94 -28.16
CA HIS A 41 -5.07 6.20 -27.87
C HIS A 41 -4.36 6.92 -26.73
N PRO A 42 -4.05 8.22 -26.87
CA PRO A 42 -3.49 9.01 -25.78
C PRO A 42 -4.36 8.94 -24.52
N GLY A 43 -3.73 9.03 -23.36
CA GLY A 43 -4.43 8.92 -22.08
C GLY A 43 -3.56 9.31 -20.90
N ILE A 44 -4.11 9.18 -19.70
CA ILE A 44 -3.42 9.47 -18.44
C ILE A 44 -3.40 8.22 -17.59
N THR A 45 -2.23 7.85 -17.08
CA THR A 45 -2.11 6.85 -16.00
C THR A 45 -2.06 7.58 -14.67
N PHE A 46 -3.04 7.36 -13.81
CA PHE A 46 -3.04 7.86 -12.42
C PHE A 46 -2.55 6.75 -11.50
N VAL A 47 -1.59 7.06 -10.62
CA VAL A 47 -1.05 6.10 -9.66
C VAL A 47 -1.67 6.38 -8.30
N TYR A 48 -2.62 5.54 -7.90
CA TYR A 48 -3.25 5.65 -6.60
C TYR A 48 -2.50 4.83 -5.56
N ARG A 49 -2.29 5.38 -4.37
CA ARG A 49 -1.93 4.61 -3.18
C ARG A 49 -3.22 4.24 -2.45
N VAL A 50 -3.44 2.94 -2.31
CA VAL A 50 -4.56 2.35 -1.60
C VAL A 50 -4.03 1.62 -0.38
N GLY A 51 -4.70 1.76 0.76
CA GLY A 51 -4.29 1.12 2.00
C GLY A 51 -5.45 0.67 2.87
N PHE A 52 -5.18 -0.33 3.70
CA PHE A 52 -6.09 -0.87 4.70
C PHE A 52 -5.38 -0.99 6.04
N GLU A 53 -6.09 -0.63 7.10
CA GLU A 53 -5.64 -0.74 8.49
C GLU A 53 -6.64 -1.52 9.32
N ASP A 54 -6.19 -2.05 10.46
CA ASP A 54 -7.09 -2.65 11.44
C ASP A 54 -7.51 -1.67 12.56
N GLY A 55 -8.34 -2.14 13.49
CA GLY A 55 -8.80 -1.33 14.62
C GLY A 55 -7.72 -0.95 15.63
N THR A 56 -6.47 -1.39 15.43
CA THR A 56 -5.29 -0.98 16.21
C THR A 56 -4.47 0.12 15.52
N GLY A 57 -4.76 0.39 14.23
CA GLY A 57 -3.98 1.30 13.39
C GLY A 57 -2.77 0.62 12.72
N GLU A 58 -2.70 -0.71 12.76
CA GLU A 58 -1.68 -1.47 12.04
C GLU A 58 -2.08 -1.60 10.57
N THR A 59 -1.15 -1.31 9.65
CA THR A 59 -1.36 -1.48 8.21
C THR A 59 -1.47 -2.96 7.88
N ILE A 60 -2.62 -3.35 7.32
CA ILE A 60 -2.88 -4.70 6.81
C ILE A 60 -2.25 -4.87 5.44
N GLN A 61 -2.50 -3.90 4.54
CA GLN A 61 -2.05 -3.93 3.17
C GLN A 61 -1.95 -2.50 2.63
N GLU A 62 -0.92 -2.22 1.83
CA GLU A 62 -0.75 -0.99 1.06
C GLU A 62 -0.28 -1.34 -0.35
N GLU A 63 -0.89 -0.74 -1.37
CA GLU A 63 -0.65 -1.06 -2.78
C GLU A 63 -0.71 0.20 -3.66
N LEU A 64 0.12 0.23 -4.69
CA LEU A 64 0.00 1.20 -5.78
C LEU A 64 -0.87 0.62 -6.90
N VAL A 65 -1.95 1.33 -7.23
CA VAL A 65 -2.93 0.96 -8.26
C VAL A 65 -2.80 1.95 -9.42
N PRO A 66 -2.00 1.63 -10.46
CA PRO A 66 -1.91 2.45 -11.65
C PRO A 66 -3.12 2.22 -12.56
N VAL A 67 -3.87 3.27 -12.87
CA VAL A 67 -5.07 3.21 -13.71
C VAL A 67 -4.86 4.08 -14.93
N PHE A 68 -4.77 3.46 -16.10
CA PHE A 68 -4.74 4.17 -17.37
C PHE A 68 -6.16 4.48 -17.84
N VAL A 69 -6.42 5.74 -18.18
CA VAL A 69 -7.69 6.20 -18.75
C VAL A 69 -7.39 6.85 -20.09
N ASP A 70 -7.96 6.32 -21.17
CA ASP A 70 -7.80 6.91 -22.50
C ASP A 70 -8.73 8.10 -22.72
N LEU A 71 -8.24 9.05 -23.51
CA LEU A 71 -8.91 10.31 -23.81
C LEU A 71 -10.23 10.13 -24.57
N GLY A 72 -10.33 9.09 -25.40
CA GLY A 72 -11.49 8.86 -26.27
C GLY A 72 -12.68 8.19 -25.58
N SER A 73 -12.47 7.00 -25.01
CA SER A 73 -13.50 6.18 -24.38
C SER A 73 -13.64 6.42 -22.88
N GLN A 74 -12.65 7.05 -22.24
CA GLN A 74 -12.58 7.25 -20.80
C GLN A 74 -12.70 5.94 -20.01
N SER A 75 -12.25 4.83 -20.62
CA SER A 75 -12.35 3.50 -20.01
C SER A 75 -11.12 3.20 -19.15
N PRO A 76 -11.27 3.09 -17.82
CA PRO A 76 -10.15 2.84 -16.92
C PRO A 76 -9.63 1.40 -17.06
N ARG A 77 -8.31 1.27 -17.18
CA ARG A 77 -7.60 0.00 -17.44
C ARG A 77 -6.33 -0.09 -16.61
N ARG A 78 -6.36 -0.89 -15.55
CA ARG A 78 -5.19 -1.17 -14.70
C ARG A 78 -4.03 -1.88 -15.44
N PRO A 79 -4.24 -2.93 -16.25
CA PRO A 79 -3.14 -3.63 -16.91
C PRO A 79 -2.30 -2.73 -17.82
N ILE A 80 -2.92 -1.72 -18.45
CA ILE A 80 -2.18 -0.73 -19.25
C ILE A 80 -1.44 0.23 -18.33
N GLY A 81 -2.05 0.69 -17.24
CA GLY A 81 -1.36 1.52 -16.24
C GLY A 81 -0.08 0.88 -15.71
N GLU A 82 -0.11 -0.42 -15.42
CA GLU A 82 1.07 -1.19 -15.00
C GLU A 82 2.16 -1.23 -16.08
N GLN A 83 1.76 -1.44 -17.35
CA GLN A 83 2.70 -1.39 -18.47
C GLN A 83 3.28 0.01 -18.67
N VAL A 84 2.47 1.07 -18.53
CA VAL A 84 2.94 2.46 -18.62
C VAL A 84 3.97 2.75 -17.55
N LEU A 85 3.79 2.28 -16.31
CA LEU A 85 4.79 2.45 -15.26
C LEU A 85 6.10 1.73 -15.57
N ALA A 86 6.02 0.49 -16.04
CA ALA A 86 7.20 -0.35 -16.31
C ALA A 86 7.97 0.06 -17.57
N ALA A 87 7.31 0.64 -18.57
CA ALA A 87 7.91 0.91 -19.88
C ALA A 87 8.79 2.17 -19.91
N ASP A 88 9.87 2.12 -20.67
CA ASP A 88 10.67 3.30 -21.00
C ASP A 88 10.02 4.12 -22.11
N THR A 89 10.17 5.44 -22.03
CA THR A 89 9.70 6.35 -23.07
C THR A 89 10.58 6.27 -24.33
N VAL A 90 9.95 6.29 -25.51
CA VAL A 90 10.67 6.41 -26.77
C VAL A 90 11.16 7.85 -26.97
N ARG A 91 12.34 8.00 -27.58
CA ARG A 91 12.90 9.31 -27.95
C ARG A 91 12.21 9.85 -29.21
N ALA A 92 11.11 10.57 -29.03
CA ALA A 92 10.46 11.32 -30.10
C ALA A 92 9.86 12.62 -29.55
N LYS A 93 9.50 13.53 -30.46
CA LYS A 93 8.78 14.76 -30.09
C LYS A 93 7.31 14.41 -29.87
N PRO A 94 6.73 14.69 -28.69
CA PRO A 94 5.31 14.48 -28.45
C PRO A 94 4.49 15.50 -29.26
N ASP A 95 3.30 15.10 -29.69
CA ASP A 95 2.35 16.04 -30.27
C ASP A 95 1.84 17.00 -29.18
N SER A 96 2.13 18.29 -29.35
CA SER A 96 1.78 19.33 -28.37
C SER A 96 0.27 19.55 -28.26
N GLU A 97 -0.50 19.29 -29.32
CA GLU A 97 -1.95 19.43 -29.30
C GLU A 97 -2.58 18.33 -28.44
N THR A 98 -2.20 17.07 -28.69
CA THR A 98 -2.58 15.92 -27.84
C THR A 98 -2.22 16.14 -26.37
N VAL A 99 -1.01 16.63 -26.08
CA VAL A 99 -0.59 16.91 -24.69
C VAL A 99 -1.48 17.97 -24.04
N ARG A 100 -1.84 19.03 -24.77
CA ARG A 100 -2.73 20.08 -24.26
C ARG A 100 -4.12 19.51 -23.96
N GLU A 101 -4.67 18.72 -24.88
CA GLU A 101 -5.99 18.11 -24.73
C GLU A 101 -6.06 17.18 -23.51
N LEU A 102 -4.99 16.40 -23.26
CA LEU A 102 -4.88 15.56 -22.05
C LEU A 102 -4.86 16.41 -20.77
N VAL A 103 -4.11 17.52 -20.76
CA VAL A 103 -4.05 18.42 -19.59
C VAL A 103 -5.41 19.07 -19.33
N GLU A 104 -6.11 19.51 -20.38
CA GLU A 104 -7.46 20.09 -20.28
C GLU A 104 -8.51 19.07 -19.82
N SER A 105 -8.41 17.83 -20.30
CA SER A 105 -9.34 16.74 -19.97
C SER A 105 -9.00 16.01 -18.68
N ARG A 106 -7.88 16.35 -18.01
CA ARG A 106 -7.35 15.61 -16.86
C ARG A 106 -8.41 15.29 -15.81
N LYS A 107 -9.19 16.29 -15.40
CA LYS A 107 -10.16 16.12 -14.32
C LYS A 107 -11.22 15.06 -14.66
N ALA A 108 -11.73 15.06 -15.89
CA ALA A 108 -12.71 14.07 -16.33
C ALA A 108 -12.10 12.65 -16.38
N LEU A 109 -10.85 12.53 -16.82
CA LEU A 109 -10.14 11.25 -16.82
C LEU A 109 -9.83 10.76 -15.38
N GLU A 110 -9.54 11.67 -14.47
CA GLU A 110 -9.30 11.39 -13.05
C GLU A 110 -10.58 10.88 -12.37
N GLU A 111 -11.74 11.51 -12.63
CA GLU A 111 -13.05 11.06 -12.13
C GLU A 111 -13.38 9.61 -12.59
N ALA A 112 -13.06 9.27 -13.84
CA ALA A 112 -13.22 7.90 -14.35
C ALA A 112 -12.28 6.90 -13.64
N ALA A 113 -11.05 7.31 -13.34
CA ALA A 113 -10.10 6.49 -12.59
C ALA A 113 -10.53 6.31 -11.12
N GLU A 114 -11.02 7.36 -10.46
CA GLU A 114 -11.53 7.31 -9.10
C GLU A 114 -12.68 6.31 -8.95
N ALA A 115 -13.62 6.31 -9.90
CA ALA A 115 -14.73 5.34 -9.91
C ALA A 115 -14.22 3.90 -10.01
N TYR A 116 -13.18 3.65 -10.81
CA TYR A 116 -12.52 2.35 -10.89
C TYR A 116 -11.85 1.96 -9.58
N VAL A 117 -11.08 2.88 -8.97
CA VAL A 117 -10.38 2.64 -7.70
C VAL A 117 -11.35 2.38 -6.56
N ALA A 118 -12.50 3.07 -6.51
CA ALA A 118 -13.54 2.80 -5.54
C ALA A 118 -14.07 1.35 -5.62
N ASN A 119 -14.17 0.80 -6.83
CA ASN A 119 -14.57 -0.61 -7.02
C ASN A 119 -13.46 -1.60 -6.65
N VAL A 120 -12.20 -1.26 -6.93
CA VAL A 120 -11.05 -2.05 -6.46
C VAL A 120 -11.03 -2.09 -4.94
N LEU A 121 -11.16 -0.93 -4.29
CA LEU A 121 -11.24 -0.80 -2.83
C LEU A 121 -12.32 -1.68 -2.22
N SER A 122 -13.54 -1.66 -2.77
CA SER A 122 -14.66 -2.43 -2.21
C SER A 122 -14.43 -3.94 -2.33
N THR A 123 -13.90 -4.39 -3.47
CA THR A 123 -13.59 -5.80 -3.74
C THR A 123 -12.47 -6.29 -2.83
N THR A 124 -11.33 -5.59 -2.82
CA THR A 124 -10.18 -5.93 -1.98
C THR A 124 -10.51 -5.88 -0.50
N LYS A 125 -11.32 -4.90 -0.06
CA LYS A 125 -11.80 -4.86 1.33
C LYS A 125 -12.59 -6.11 1.70
N ALA A 126 -13.46 -6.60 0.82
CA ALA A 126 -14.27 -7.77 1.09
C ALA A 126 -13.41 -9.03 1.23
N GLU A 127 -12.40 -9.19 0.37
CA GLU A 127 -11.41 -10.27 0.43
C GLU A 127 -10.62 -10.23 1.75
N ILE A 128 -10.02 -9.08 2.08
CA ILE A 128 -9.27 -8.88 3.33
C ILE A 128 -10.17 -9.14 4.56
N THR A 129 -11.42 -8.70 4.51
CA THR A 129 -12.36 -8.92 5.62
C THR A 129 -12.63 -10.41 5.82
N ALA A 130 -12.88 -11.16 4.74
CA ALA A 130 -13.14 -12.60 4.84
C ALA A 130 -11.92 -13.34 5.41
N ASP A 131 -10.72 -13.03 4.94
CA ASP A 131 -9.48 -13.62 5.43
C ASP A 131 -9.25 -13.29 6.91
N ARG A 132 -9.47 -12.03 7.30
CA ARG A 132 -9.31 -11.58 8.69
C ARG A 132 -10.31 -12.24 9.64
N GLU A 133 -11.55 -12.42 9.20
CA GLU A 133 -12.56 -13.14 9.99
C GLU A 133 -12.16 -14.59 10.24
N ALA A 134 -11.66 -15.28 9.21
CA ALA A 134 -11.19 -16.65 9.35
C ALA A 134 -9.97 -16.76 10.27
N GLU A 135 -8.99 -15.86 10.12
CA GLU A 135 -7.79 -15.81 10.98
C GLU A 135 -8.18 -15.59 12.45
N VAL A 136 -9.01 -14.59 12.73
CA VAL A 136 -9.42 -14.22 14.08
C VAL A 136 -10.25 -15.33 14.74
N GLU A 137 -11.16 -15.97 14.01
CA GLU A 137 -11.95 -17.07 14.59
C GLU A 137 -11.06 -18.25 14.96
N GLN A 138 -10.12 -18.62 14.08
CA GLN A 138 -9.15 -19.69 14.38
C GLN A 138 -8.29 -19.35 15.60
N GLU A 139 -7.82 -18.11 15.72
CA GLU A 139 -7.03 -17.68 16.87
C GLU A 139 -7.85 -17.65 18.16
N ARG A 140 -9.11 -17.24 18.08
CA ARG A 140 -10.07 -17.25 19.20
C ARG A 140 -10.37 -18.66 19.69
N GLU A 141 -10.56 -19.62 18.78
CA GLU A 141 -10.73 -21.03 19.12
C GLU A 141 -9.49 -21.58 19.84
N ASN A 142 -8.29 -21.28 19.30
CA ASN A 142 -7.03 -21.68 19.91
C ASN A 142 -6.85 -21.09 21.32
N LEU A 143 -7.16 -19.80 21.48
CA LEU A 143 -7.11 -19.12 22.77
C LEU A 143 -8.07 -19.76 23.79
N LYS A 144 -9.29 -20.10 23.35
CA LYS A 144 -10.28 -20.76 24.20
C LYS A 144 -9.82 -22.15 24.64
N ALA A 145 -9.28 -22.95 23.72
CA ALA A 145 -8.75 -24.27 24.03
C ALA A 145 -7.59 -24.19 25.04
N TYR A 146 -6.64 -23.26 24.81
CA TYR A 146 -5.54 -23.00 25.73
C TYR A 146 -6.03 -22.57 27.12
N ALA A 147 -6.94 -21.59 27.18
CA ALA A 147 -7.47 -21.08 28.44
C ALA A 147 -8.19 -22.15 29.25
N GLN A 148 -8.96 -23.01 28.59
CA GLN A 148 -9.66 -24.12 29.24
C GLN A 148 -8.68 -25.14 29.82
N ALA A 149 -7.68 -25.57 29.05
CA ALA A 149 -6.68 -26.52 29.50
C ALA A 149 -5.87 -26.00 30.70
N GLU A 150 -5.46 -24.71 30.66
CA GLU A 150 -4.69 -24.13 31.77
C GLU A 150 -5.56 -23.89 33.00
N ARG A 151 -6.85 -23.52 32.85
CA ARG A 151 -7.81 -23.44 33.97
C ARG A 151 -7.95 -24.78 34.67
N GLU A 152 -8.25 -25.84 33.93
CA GLU A 152 -8.41 -27.20 34.47
C GLU A 152 -7.15 -27.64 35.24
N ARG A 153 -5.96 -27.31 34.72
CA ARG A 153 -4.69 -27.62 35.37
C ARG A 153 -4.52 -26.88 36.70
N ILE A 154 -4.80 -25.58 36.73
CA ILE A 154 -4.68 -24.77 37.95
C ILE A 154 -5.72 -25.21 38.99
N GLU A 155 -6.96 -25.48 38.58
CA GLU A 155 -8.03 -25.96 39.45
C GLU A 155 -7.69 -27.33 40.05
N ALA A 156 -7.10 -28.25 39.27
CA ALA A 156 -6.62 -29.52 39.78
C ALA A 156 -5.56 -29.35 40.87
N PHE A 157 -4.58 -28.44 40.69
CA PHE A 157 -3.60 -28.14 41.73
C PHE A 157 -4.24 -27.52 42.98
N ILE A 158 -5.21 -26.62 42.82
CA ILE A 158 -5.96 -26.06 43.95
C ILE A 158 -6.66 -27.17 44.72
N SER A 159 -7.33 -28.10 44.02
CA SER A 159 -8.03 -29.22 44.65
C SER A 159 -7.08 -30.14 45.40
N GLU A 160 -5.93 -30.48 44.81
CA GLU A 160 -4.88 -31.28 45.45
C GLU A 160 -4.36 -30.61 46.73
N TYR A 161 -4.02 -29.32 46.67
CA TYR A 161 -3.56 -28.58 47.84
C TYR A 161 -4.63 -28.43 48.92
N GLN A 162 -5.91 -28.34 48.56
CA GLN A 162 -7.01 -28.34 49.51
C GLN A 162 -7.13 -29.68 50.25
N GLN A 163 -6.93 -30.81 49.57
CA GLN A 163 -6.90 -32.14 50.21
C GLN A 163 -5.72 -32.26 51.18
N GLN A 164 -4.55 -31.78 50.78
CA GLN A 164 -3.35 -31.74 51.64
C GLN A 164 -3.56 -30.83 52.86
N ALA A 165 -4.20 -29.68 52.68
CA ALA A 165 -4.57 -28.78 53.78
C ALA A 165 -5.51 -29.47 54.79
N ALA A 166 -6.52 -30.19 54.29
CA ALA A 166 -7.44 -30.96 55.12
C ALA A 166 -6.75 -32.10 55.89
N ALA A 167 -5.65 -32.64 55.35
CA ALA A 167 -4.78 -33.61 56.01
C ALA A 167 -3.82 -32.97 57.04
N GLY A 168 -3.89 -31.66 57.26
CA GLY A 168 -3.12 -30.93 58.27
C GLY A 168 -1.81 -30.31 57.77
N GLN A 169 -1.57 -30.29 56.46
CA GLN A 169 -0.40 -29.61 55.89
C GLN A 169 -0.67 -28.10 55.72
N ASP A 170 0.36 -27.25 55.91
CA ASP A 170 0.22 -25.80 55.67
C ASP A 170 0.30 -25.50 54.17
N MET A 171 -0.87 -25.36 53.54
CA MET A 171 -1.02 -25.13 52.10
C MET A 171 -1.65 -23.78 51.75
N GLU A 172 -1.92 -22.92 52.73
CA GLU A 172 -2.71 -21.70 52.51
C GLU A 172 -2.04 -20.76 51.48
N VAL A 173 -0.72 -20.59 51.61
CA VAL A 173 0.08 -19.75 50.69
C VAL A 173 0.05 -20.33 49.26
N SER A 174 0.19 -21.64 49.11
CA SER A 174 0.18 -22.33 47.81
C SER A 174 -1.17 -22.20 47.11
N ILE A 175 -2.27 -22.45 47.85
CA ILE A 175 -3.64 -22.31 47.33
C ILE A 175 -3.89 -20.87 46.88
N ARG A 176 -3.49 -19.89 47.70
CA ARG A 176 -3.62 -18.46 47.37
C ARG A 176 -2.82 -18.10 46.12
N GLY A 177 -1.60 -18.63 45.98
CA GLY A 177 -0.76 -18.42 44.80
C GLY A 177 -1.42 -18.95 43.52
N GLN A 178 -2.00 -20.16 43.56
CA GLN A 178 -2.70 -20.73 42.41
C GLN A 178 -3.98 -19.96 42.05
N ARG A 179 -4.73 -19.49 43.04
CA ARG A 179 -5.90 -18.62 42.79
C ARG A 179 -5.52 -17.33 42.07
N ARG A 180 -4.43 -16.67 42.51
CA ARG A 180 -3.91 -15.49 41.81
C ARG A 180 -3.53 -15.80 40.37
N ARG A 181 -2.85 -16.94 40.14
CA ARG A 181 -2.49 -17.37 38.78
C ARG A 181 -3.72 -17.60 37.89
N LEU A 182 -4.82 -18.11 38.46
CA LEU A 182 -6.08 -18.25 37.75
C LEU A 182 -6.67 -16.88 37.38
N GLU A 183 -6.68 -15.93 38.32
CA GLU A 183 -7.13 -14.55 38.06
C GLU A 183 -6.30 -13.89 36.95
N GLU A 184 -4.97 -13.99 37.01
CA GLU A 184 -4.05 -13.46 35.98
C GLU A 184 -4.26 -14.12 34.61
N LEU A 185 -4.55 -15.43 34.57
CA LEU A 185 -4.90 -16.13 33.34
C LEU A 185 -6.17 -15.56 32.72
N GLU A 186 -7.21 -15.37 33.53
CA GLU A 186 -8.50 -14.85 33.07
C GLU A 186 -8.38 -13.43 32.54
N GLU A 187 -7.67 -12.56 33.24
CA GLU A 187 -7.38 -11.19 32.80
C GLU A 187 -6.68 -11.18 31.43
N ARG A 188 -5.59 -11.94 31.28
CA ARG A 188 -4.84 -12.03 30.02
C ARG A 188 -5.67 -12.58 28.86
N VAL A 189 -6.56 -13.53 29.13
CA VAL A 189 -7.46 -14.09 28.12
C VAL A 189 -8.47 -13.04 27.65
N GLU A 190 -9.04 -12.27 28.56
CA GLU A 190 -9.98 -11.19 28.20
C GLU A 190 -9.27 -10.05 27.45
N GLU A 191 -8.06 -9.66 27.87
CA GLU A 191 -7.24 -8.70 27.12
C GLU A 191 -6.99 -9.18 25.70
N ARG A 192 -6.59 -10.45 25.52
CA ARG A 192 -6.32 -11.00 24.20
C ARG A 192 -7.57 -11.07 23.34
N LYS A 193 -8.74 -11.42 23.90
CA LYS A 193 -10.01 -11.38 23.17
C LYS A 193 -10.33 -9.97 22.67
N ALA A 194 -10.19 -8.97 23.54
CA ALA A 194 -10.44 -7.58 23.16
C ALA A 194 -9.48 -7.10 22.05
N GLU A 195 -8.23 -7.54 22.08
CA GLU A 195 -7.26 -7.29 21.02
C GLU A 195 -7.66 -7.95 19.69
N LEU A 196 -8.09 -9.22 19.72
CA LEU A 196 -8.55 -9.95 18.54
C LEU A 196 -9.76 -9.27 17.88
N GLU A 197 -10.70 -8.76 18.66
CA GLU A 197 -11.85 -8.02 18.13
C GLU A 197 -11.43 -6.68 17.48
N ARG A 198 -10.36 -6.04 17.95
CA ARG A 198 -9.79 -4.85 17.27
C ARG A 198 -9.10 -5.23 15.96
N ARG A 199 -8.26 -6.28 15.98
CA ARG A 199 -7.56 -6.81 14.80
C ARG A 199 -8.51 -7.30 13.71
N ARG A 200 -9.74 -7.72 14.09
CA ARG A 200 -10.79 -8.15 13.17
C ARG A 200 -11.25 -7.05 12.22
N GLN A 201 -11.18 -5.78 12.63
CA GLN A 201 -11.71 -4.67 11.85
C GLN A 201 -10.85 -4.42 10.60
N VAL A 202 -11.48 -4.04 9.50
CA VAL A 202 -10.82 -3.63 8.25
C VAL A 202 -11.30 -2.25 7.87
N ILE A 203 -10.40 -1.28 7.95
CA ILE A 203 -10.63 0.14 7.70
C ILE A 203 -9.90 0.50 6.41
N SER A 204 -10.64 0.99 5.41
CA SER A 204 -10.06 1.50 4.18
C SER A 204 -9.54 2.92 4.40
N LEU A 205 -8.30 3.17 4.02
CA LEU A 205 -7.74 4.52 3.95
C LEU A 205 -8.24 5.22 2.69
N THR A 206 -8.34 6.55 2.76
CA THR A 206 -8.66 7.37 1.59
C THR A 206 -7.56 7.21 0.54
N PRO A 207 -7.89 6.84 -0.71
CA PRO A 207 -6.90 6.78 -1.77
C PRO A 207 -6.29 8.14 -2.06
N GLU A 208 -4.99 8.15 -2.29
CA GLU A 208 -4.23 9.35 -2.67
C GLU A 208 -3.58 9.14 -4.05
N VAL A 209 -3.56 10.18 -4.88
CA VAL A 209 -2.83 10.14 -6.16
C VAL A 209 -1.38 10.52 -5.90
N GLU A 210 -0.49 9.54 -6.01
CA GLU A 210 0.97 9.71 -5.84
C GLU A 210 1.62 10.35 -7.07
N GLY A 211 0.94 10.29 -8.22
CA GLY A 211 1.38 10.94 -9.44
C GLY A 211 0.57 10.50 -10.65
N TYR A 212 0.79 11.17 -11.77
CA TYR A 212 0.16 10.81 -13.04
C TYR A 212 1.12 10.93 -14.22
N CYS A 213 0.92 10.08 -15.22
CA CYS A 213 1.73 10.04 -16.42
C CYS A 213 0.87 10.28 -17.65
N LEU A 214 1.12 11.40 -18.34
CA LEU A 214 0.58 11.64 -19.68
C LEU A 214 1.21 10.62 -20.63
N THR A 215 0.38 9.90 -21.37
CA THR A 215 0.83 8.88 -22.29
C THR A 215 0.34 9.23 -23.68
N VAL A 216 1.28 9.40 -24.61
CA VAL A 216 0.98 9.77 -25.99
C VAL A 216 1.52 8.71 -26.94
N HIS A 217 0.77 8.44 -27.99
CA HIS A 217 1.24 7.59 -29.08
C HIS A 217 2.27 8.33 -29.93
N SER A 218 3.34 7.65 -30.36
CA SER A 218 4.26 8.22 -31.36
C SER A 218 3.63 8.12 -32.75
N VAL A 219 2.93 9.16 -33.22
CA VAL A 219 2.54 9.24 -34.65
C VAL A 219 3.66 9.92 -35.45
N SER A 220 4.38 9.09 -36.19
CA SER A 220 5.05 9.31 -37.50
C SER A 220 5.99 10.50 -37.71
N LEU A 221 7.25 10.14 -37.93
CA LEU A 221 8.26 10.79 -38.78
C LEU A 221 7.68 11.66 -39.91
N SER A 222 7.59 12.98 -39.69
CA SER A 222 7.78 13.93 -40.78
C SER A 222 9.28 14.08 -41.02
N SER A 223 9.67 13.89 -42.27
CA SER A 223 11.02 13.93 -42.78
C SER A 223 11.67 15.31 -42.56
N GLU A 224 12.33 15.50 -41.43
CA GLU A 224 13.47 16.41 -41.25
C GLU A 224 14.07 16.13 -39.87
N VAL A 225 15.10 15.28 -39.85
CA VAL A 225 15.92 15.08 -38.64
C VAL A 225 16.76 16.34 -38.47
N ASP A 226 16.22 17.31 -37.75
CA ASP A 226 16.99 18.45 -37.28
C ASP A 226 17.89 17.96 -36.12
N LEU A 227 19.15 17.65 -36.47
CA LEU A 227 20.19 17.15 -35.56
C LEU A 227 20.75 18.23 -34.61
N SER A 228 20.03 19.33 -34.38
CA SER A 228 20.51 20.46 -33.58
C SER A 228 20.15 20.39 -32.08
N TRP A 229 19.46 19.35 -31.61
CA TRP A 229 19.12 19.23 -30.19
C TRP A 229 20.25 18.55 -29.38
N PRO A 230 20.72 19.15 -28.27
CA PRO A 230 21.79 18.56 -27.49
C PRO A 230 21.29 17.29 -26.76
N ALA A 231 22.10 16.24 -26.82
CA ALA A 231 21.85 14.97 -26.16
C ALA A 231 21.65 15.16 -24.66
N ILE A 232 20.41 14.99 -24.19
CA ILE A 232 20.11 14.84 -22.76
C ILE A 232 20.43 13.38 -22.37
N LEU A 233 21.32 13.24 -21.39
CA LEU A 233 21.87 12.01 -20.82
C LEU A 233 20.78 11.08 -20.22
N PRO A 234 21.09 9.78 -19.99
CA PRO A 234 20.11 8.75 -19.59
C PRO A 234 19.46 9.00 -18.22
N PRO A 235 18.28 8.40 -17.95
CA PRO A 235 17.42 8.78 -16.83
C PRO A 235 17.90 8.11 -15.54
N HIS A 236 18.92 8.67 -14.92
CA HIS A 236 19.09 8.60 -13.47
C HIS A 236 19.36 10.04 -13.01
N ARG A 237 18.32 10.67 -12.46
CA ARG A 237 18.17 12.11 -12.11
C ARG A 237 17.47 12.94 -13.18
N CYS A 238 16.16 13.13 -12.98
CA CYS A 238 15.42 14.23 -13.59
C CYS A 238 15.75 15.55 -12.86
N ASP A 239 17.00 16.02 -12.98
CA ASP A 239 17.33 17.41 -12.66
C ASP A 239 17.04 18.26 -13.90
N ASN A 240 15.96 19.05 -13.88
CA ASN A 240 15.68 20.26 -14.71
C ASN A 240 14.27 20.37 -15.32
N PHE A 241 13.22 20.05 -14.57
CA PHE A 241 11.85 20.43 -14.96
C PHE A 241 11.62 21.96 -14.97
N ARG A 242 12.37 22.74 -14.17
CA ARG A 242 12.31 24.22 -14.19
C ARG A 242 12.68 24.85 -15.53
N GLN A 243 13.53 24.19 -16.33
CA GLN A 243 13.92 24.70 -17.65
C GLN A 243 12.85 24.42 -18.70
N LEU A 244 12.17 23.28 -18.62
CA LEU A 244 11.09 22.92 -19.54
C LEU A 244 9.83 23.78 -19.31
N SER A 245 9.45 24.05 -18.06
CA SER A 245 8.32 24.93 -17.75
C SER A 245 8.58 26.39 -18.14
N GLN A 246 9.81 26.89 -17.94
CA GLN A 246 10.20 28.23 -18.40
C GLN A 246 10.27 28.34 -19.93
N ALA A 247 10.76 27.31 -20.63
CA ALA A 247 10.82 27.29 -22.08
C ALA A 247 9.43 27.27 -22.73
N LEU A 248 8.49 26.49 -22.17
CA LEU A 248 7.09 26.47 -22.61
C LEU A 248 6.38 27.79 -22.35
N ALA A 249 6.59 28.41 -21.18
CA ALA A 249 6.01 29.71 -20.87
C ALA A 249 6.52 30.85 -21.78
N GLN A 250 7.81 30.84 -22.15
CA GLN A 250 8.39 31.85 -23.04
C GLN A 250 7.97 31.69 -24.51
N HIS A 251 7.65 30.46 -24.95
CA HIS A 251 7.19 30.22 -26.31
C HIS A 251 5.73 30.63 -26.50
N ILE A 252 4.88 30.42 -25.49
CA ILE A 252 3.47 30.85 -25.47
C ILE A 252 3.31 32.38 -25.49
N GLN A 253 4.30 33.14 -25.00
CA GLN A 253 4.26 34.61 -25.04
C GLN A 253 4.77 35.24 -26.35
N ARG A 254 5.31 34.44 -27.28
CA ARG A 254 5.91 34.94 -28.54
C ARG A 254 5.11 34.57 -29.81
N VAL A 255 3.99 33.87 -29.65
CA VAL A 255 3.01 33.55 -30.70
C VAL A 255 1.71 34.26 -30.36
#